data_AF-A0A0N4X1K3-F1
#
_entry.id   AF-A0A0N4X1K3-F1
#
_cell.length_a   1.000
_cell.length_b   1.000
_cell.length_c   1.000
_cell.angle_alpha   90.00
_cell.angle_beta   90.00
_cell.angle_gamma   90.00
#
_symmetry.space_group_name_H-M   'P 1'
#
loop_
_entity.id
_entity.type
_entity.pdbx_description
1 polymer ?
#
loop_
_entity_poly.entity_id
_entity_poly.type
_entity_poly.pdbx_seq_one_letter_code
_entity_poly.pdbx_strand_id
1 'polypeptide(L)'
;MRRKAIIEVALADKSGKAVAIDVLDNSDGSFTVKYTAPRPGKYQLNVVFAGAQVPPIEINVEPQVDISGIRVTGLENAIVTVNCQQEVHVFTPDGDNTRIVIISPSGSIVEAIIESTETGFRVWFTPSEIGDYTISVTYRDLSIGAPYLLHSVPDGNTAEAEYVVARSGPPRADLVTVTGPGLGPVIVQRSTHVSIDTTSAGFGDIDLFVDGPTRTPIHCVDNHDGTLTMYYVPQTPGVYFLRVMFGSNHIAGSPFQVIAVPAMLASSLTAEHEISESSFTSLSSGSSTPKTTPCA
;
A
#
# COMPACT_ATOMS: atom_id res chain seq x y z
N MET A 1 50.60 -7.69 30.24
CA MET A 1 49.97 -7.65 28.90
C MET A 1 49.01 -8.82 28.78
N ARG A 2 47.69 -8.60 28.79
CA ARG A 2 46.72 -9.68 28.51
C ARG A 2 46.76 -9.93 27.00
N ARG A 3 47.13 -11.14 26.56
CA ARG A 3 46.97 -11.55 25.16
C ARG A 3 45.47 -11.50 24.85
N LYS A 4 45.03 -10.67 23.88
CA LYS A 4 43.67 -10.79 23.34
C LYS A 4 43.52 -12.21 22.80
N ALA A 5 42.54 -12.95 23.29
CA ALA A 5 42.22 -14.26 22.73
C ALA A 5 41.77 -14.05 21.28
N ILE A 6 42.30 -14.86 20.36
CA ILE A 6 41.88 -14.83 18.96
C ILE A 6 40.55 -15.57 18.89
N ILE A 7 39.54 -14.91 18.33
CA ILE A 7 38.27 -15.51 17.95
C ILE A 7 38.22 -15.60 16.43
N GLU A 8 37.93 -16.79 15.91
CA GLU A 8 37.69 -17.02 14.49
C GLU A 8 36.25 -17.48 14.33
N VAL A 9 35.54 -16.81 13.42
CA VAL A 9 34.13 -17.09 13.15
C VAL A 9 33.99 -17.35 11.66
N ALA A 10 33.28 -18.41 11.29
CA ALA A 10 32.96 -18.71 9.91
C ALA A 10 31.51 -19.18 9.82
N LEU A 11 30.74 -18.59 8.91
CA LEU A 11 29.38 -19.02 8.58
C LEU A 11 29.40 -19.69 7.21
N ALA A 12 28.83 -20.88 7.10
CA ALA A 12 28.71 -21.60 5.83
C ALA A 12 27.29 -22.16 5.65
N ASP A 13 26.84 -22.28 4.40
CA ASP A 13 25.62 -23.01 4.07
C ASP A 13 25.84 -24.54 4.09
N LYS A 14 24.77 -25.32 3.91
CA LYS A 14 24.84 -26.79 3.83
C LYS A 14 25.77 -27.36 2.74
N SER A 15 26.17 -26.55 1.76
CA SER A 15 27.11 -26.93 0.69
C SER A 15 28.56 -26.60 1.03
N GLY A 16 28.81 -26.00 2.20
CA GLY A 16 30.12 -25.52 2.63
C GLY A 16 30.50 -24.17 2.02
N LYS A 17 29.56 -23.48 1.35
CA LYS A 17 29.83 -22.16 0.79
C LYS A 17 29.84 -21.12 1.92
N ALA A 18 30.95 -20.39 2.03
CA ALA A 18 31.10 -19.32 3.01
C ALA A 18 30.10 -18.19 2.76
N VAL A 19 29.51 -17.69 3.85
CA VAL A 19 28.65 -16.50 3.90
C VAL A 19 29.46 -15.37 4.51
N ALA A 20 29.38 -14.19 3.91
CA ALA A 20 30.03 -13.00 4.46
C ALA A 20 29.42 -12.65 5.83
N ILE A 21 30.29 -12.36 6.79
CA ILE A 21 29.92 -11.99 8.15
C ILE A 21 30.76 -10.79 8.60
N ASP A 22 30.17 -9.97 9.45
CA ASP A 22 30.88 -8.91 10.18
C ASP A 22 30.94 -9.29 11.66
N VAL A 23 32.16 -9.36 12.20
CA VAL A 23 32.38 -9.67 13.62
C VAL A 23 32.77 -8.39 14.36
N LEU A 24 31.99 -8.02 15.37
CA LEU A 24 32.22 -6.86 16.22
C LEU A 24 32.64 -7.31 17.61
N ASP A 25 33.77 -6.80 18.12
CA ASP A 25 34.23 -6.95 19.51
C ASP A 25 33.56 -5.87 20.37
N ASN A 26 32.68 -6.27 21.29
CA ASN A 26 31.92 -5.34 22.14
C ASN A 26 32.75 -4.79 23.32
N SER A 27 34.03 -5.19 23.45
CA SER A 27 34.95 -4.73 24.50
C SER A 27 34.52 -5.04 25.94
N ASP A 28 33.47 -5.84 26.13
CA ASP A 28 32.98 -6.38 27.40
C ASP A 28 33.25 -7.89 27.53
N GLY A 29 33.93 -8.49 26.56
CA GLY A 29 34.17 -9.93 26.45
C GLY A 29 33.16 -10.67 25.56
N SER A 30 32.17 -9.98 25.00
CA SER A 30 31.24 -10.52 24.01
C SER A 30 31.59 -10.09 22.58
N PHE A 31 31.13 -10.88 21.61
CA PHE A 31 31.27 -10.60 20.18
C PHE A 31 29.92 -10.68 19.50
N THR A 32 29.64 -9.74 18.60
CA THR A 32 28.42 -9.74 17.78
C THR A 32 28.77 -10.12 16.35
N VAL A 33 28.11 -11.16 15.83
CA VAL A 33 28.25 -11.61 14.45
C VAL A 33 27.03 -11.15 13.67
N LYS A 34 27.22 -10.28 12.67
CA LYS A 34 26.18 -9.85 11.74
C LYS A 34 26.33 -10.60 10.43
N TYR A 35 25.22 -11.03 9.85
CA TYR A 35 25.19 -11.71 8.57
C TYR A 35 23.88 -11.43 7.83
N THR A 36 23.91 -11.55 6.51
CA THR A 36 22.71 -11.56 5.67
C THR A 36 22.68 -12.88 4.93
N ALA A 37 21.71 -13.74 5.25
CA ALA A 37 21.58 -15.03 4.58
C ALA A 37 21.14 -14.84 3.12
N PRO A 38 21.91 -15.30 2.12
CA PRO A 38 21.58 -15.06 0.72
C PRO A 38 20.38 -15.88 0.24
N ARG A 39 20.10 -17.01 0.90
CA ARG A 39 18.98 -17.92 0.57
C ARG A 39 18.40 -18.55 1.84
N PRO A 40 17.15 -19.03 1.79
CA PRO A 40 16.60 -19.90 2.83
C PRO A 40 17.38 -21.21 2.97
N GLY A 41 17.43 -21.75 4.18
CA GLY A 41 18.01 -23.06 4.47
C GLY A 41 18.84 -23.11 5.74
N LYS A 42 19.51 -24.24 5.92
CA LYS A 42 20.40 -24.49 7.06
C LYS A 42 21.79 -23.91 6.81
N TYR A 43 22.28 -23.17 7.79
CA TYR A 43 23.63 -22.65 7.88
C TYR A 43 24.29 -23.15 9.16
N GLN A 44 25.60 -23.21 9.16
CA GLN A 44 26.40 -23.62 10.30
C GLN A 44 27.40 -22.51 10.63
N LEU A 45 27.29 -21.98 11.84
CA LEU A 45 28.23 -21.02 12.40
C LEU A 45 29.27 -21.80 13.21
N ASN A 46 30.50 -21.77 12.72
CA ASN A 46 31.66 -22.35 13.36
C ASN A 46 32.43 -21.25 14.08
N VAL A 47 32.69 -21.47 15.38
CA VAL A 47 33.44 -20.52 16.21
C VAL A 47 34.64 -21.26 16.82
N VAL A 48 35.82 -20.66 16.69
CA VAL A 48 37.03 -21.09 17.38
C VAL A 48 37.44 -19.99 18.33
N PHE A 49 37.51 -20.32 19.63
CA PHE A 49 37.89 -19.38 20.67
C PHE A 49 39.18 -19.84 21.34
N ALA A 50 40.22 -19.00 21.30
CA ALA A 50 41.52 -19.31 21.88
C ALA A 50 42.11 -20.66 21.40
N GLY A 51 41.83 -21.03 20.14
CA GLY A 51 42.27 -22.30 19.52
C GLY A 51 41.40 -23.52 19.84
N ALA A 52 40.36 -23.38 20.68
CA ALA A 52 39.39 -24.44 20.94
C ALA A 52 38.14 -24.25 20.07
N GLN A 53 37.70 -25.33 19.41
CA GLN A 53 36.45 -25.31 18.64
C GLN A 53 35.25 -25.33 19.57
N VAL A 54 34.38 -24.33 19.42
CA VAL A 54 33.06 -24.27 20.05
C VAL A 54 32.13 -25.21 19.27
N PRO A 55 31.20 -25.92 19.94
CA PRO A 55 30.17 -26.70 19.26
C PRO A 55 29.51 -25.89 18.13
N PRO A 56 29.42 -26.44 16.90
CA PRO A 56 28.81 -25.74 15.78
C PRO A 56 27.38 -25.31 16.09
N ILE A 57 27.05 -24.07 15.75
CA ILE A 57 25.72 -23.52 15.94
C ILE A 57 24.96 -23.66 14.62
N GLU A 58 23.87 -24.43 14.62
CA GLU A 58 22.97 -24.51 13.46
C GLU A 58 22.03 -23.31 13.42
N ILE A 59 21.97 -22.65 12.27
CA ILE A 59 21.07 -21.53 11.98
C ILE A 59 20.11 -21.98 10.89
N ASN A 60 18.81 -21.99 11.18
CA ASN A 60 17.79 -22.31 10.18
C ASN A 60 17.14 -21.01 9.69
N VAL A 61 17.38 -20.65 8.43
CA VAL A 61 16.77 -19.49 7.79
C VAL A 61 15.54 -19.96 7.04
N GLU A 62 14.36 -19.51 7.47
CA GLU A 62 13.10 -19.87 6.83
C GLU A 62 12.96 -19.21 5.45
N PRO A 63 12.24 -19.85 4.52
CA PRO A 63 11.91 -19.22 3.24
C PRO A 63 11.09 -17.97 3.46
N GLN A 64 11.37 -16.93 2.65
CA GLN A 64 10.48 -15.78 2.61
C GLN A 64 9.10 -16.27 2.20
N VAL A 65 8.13 -15.97 3.04
CA VAL A 65 6.74 -16.34 2.83
C VAL A 65 6.19 -15.42 1.75
N ASP A 66 5.74 -16.00 0.65
CA ASP A 66 5.09 -15.24 -0.40
C ASP A 66 3.67 -14.88 0.04
N ILE A 67 3.49 -13.61 0.40
CA ILE A 67 2.20 -13.06 0.80
C ILE A 67 1.46 -12.39 -0.35
N SER A 68 2.03 -12.34 -1.56
CA SER A 68 1.46 -11.60 -2.69
C SER A 68 0.14 -12.18 -3.21
N GLY A 69 -0.10 -13.47 -2.97
CA GLY A 69 -1.36 -14.15 -3.34
C GLY A 69 -2.48 -14.02 -2.30
N ILE A 70 -2.20 -13.43 -1.13
CA ILE A 70 -3.19 -13.29 -0.06
C ILE A 70 -4.05 -12.07 -0.34
N ARG A 71 -5.36 -12.26 -0.29
CA ARG A 71 -6.35 -11.20 -0.57
C ARG A 71 -7.47 -11.28 0.45
N VAL A 72 -7.99 -10.11 0.84
CA VAL A 72 -9.15 -9.99 1.71
C VAL A 72 -10.24 -9.27 0.94
N THR A 73 -11.45 -9.84 0.89
CA THR A 73 -12.61 -9.27 0.20
C THR A 73 -13.80 -9.17 1.16
N GLY A 74 -14.83 -8.41 0.80
CA GLY A 74 -15.98 -8.13 1.69
C GLY A 74 -15.77 -6.93 2.62
N LEU A 75 -14.61 -6.27 2.54
CA LEU A 75 -14.29 -5.01 3.23
C LEU A 75 -14.25 -3.81 2.27
N GLU A 76 -14.79 -3.98 1.07
CA GLU A 76 -14.76 -2.97 0.00
C GLU A 76 -15.60 -1.74 0.38
N ASN A 77 -16.66 -1.99 1.16
CA ASN A 77 -17.45 -0.97 1.83
C ASN A 77 -16.88 -0.73 3.23
N ALA A 78 -16.04 0.27 3.40
CA ALA A 78 -15.52 0.66 4.72
C ALA A 78 -16.57 1.29 5.64
N ILE A 79 -17.84 1.34 5.23
CA ILE A 79 -18.95 1.86 6.04
C ILE A 79 -20.00 0.77 6.15
N VAL A 80 -20.33 0.42 7.39
CA VAL A 80 -21.33 -0.60 7.70
C VAL A 80 -22.28 -0.10 8.77
N THR A 81 -23.43 -0.75 8.88
CA THR A 81 -24.40 -0.41 9.90
C THR A 81 -24.17 -1.22 11.17
N VAL A 82 -24.29 -0.56 12.32
CA VAL A 82 -24.26 -1.22 13.63
C VAL A 82 -25.37 -2.27 13.71
N ASN A 83 -25.08 -3.41 14.33
CA ASN A 83 -25.94 -4.59 14.46
C ASN A 83 -26.26 -5.30 13.13
N CYS A 84 -25.68 -4.88 12.00
CA CYS A 84 -25.73 -5.64 10.75
C CYS A 84 -24.52 -6.57 10.66
N GLN A 85 -24.77 -7.87 10.47
CA GLN A 85 -23.70 -8.85 10.29
C GLN A 85 -22.90 -8.55 9.02
N GLN A 86 -21.58 -8.61 9.14
CA GLN A 86 -20.63 -8.45 8.05
C GLN A 86 -20.02 -9.80 7.69
N GLU A 87 -19.68 -9.99 6.41
CA GLU A 87 -18.98 -11.16 5.90
C GLU A 87 -17.66 -10.73 5.23
N VAL A 88 -16.56 -11.34 5.66
CA VAL A 88 -15.22 -11.09 5.14
C VAL A 88 -14.63 -12.41 4.65
N HIS A 89 -14.05 -12.39 3.44
CA HIS A 89 -13.33 -13.54 2.90
C HIS A 89 -11.84 -13.27 2.95
N VAL A 90 -11.08 -14.17 3.56
CA VAL A 90 -9.61 -14.10 3.62
C VAL A 90 -9.07 -15.26 2.81
N PHE A 91 -8.47 -14.99 1.65
CA PHE A 91 -7.92 -16.02 0.79
C PHE A 91 -6.44 -16.21 1.06
N THR A 92 -6.05 -17.46 1.33
CA THR A 92 -4.67 -17.82 1.68
C THR A 92 -4.23 -19.06 0.91
N PRO A 93 -2.93 -19.19 0.54
CA PRO A 93 -2.46 -20.28 -0.32
C PRO A 93 -2.69 -21.70 0.23
N ASP A 94 -2.59 -21.87 1.54
CA ASP A 94 -2.61 -23.17 2.22
C ASP A 94 -3.64 -23.28 3.34
N GLY A 95 -4.43 -22.22 3.58
CA GLY A 95 -5.51 -22.23 4.58
C GLY A 95 -5.04 -22.41 6.03
N ASP A 96 -3.75 -22.23 6.31
CA ASP A 96 -3.14 -22.51 7.61
C ASP A 96 -2.32 -21.31 8.13
N ASN A 97 -2.06 -21.30 9.43
CA ASN A 97 -1.24 -20.30 10.14
C ASN A 97 -1.67 -18.84 9.89
N THR A 98 -2.97 -18.62 9.77
CA THR A 98 -3.59 -17.30 9.59
C THR A 98 -4.27 -16.87 10.87
N ARG A 99 -4.00 -15.64 11.32
CA ARG A 99 -4.65 -15.01 12.46
C ARG A 99 -5.45 -13.80 11.98
N ILE A 100 -6.71 -13.75 12.40
CA ILE A 100 -7.63 -12.66 12.08
C ILE A 100 -8.03 -12.04 13.42
N VAL A 101 -7.80 -10.74 13.58
CA VAL A 101 -8.12 -10.00 14.80
C VAL A 101 -8.97 -8.81 14.43
N ILE A 102 -10.12 -8.68 15.08
CA ILE A 102 -11.01 -7.54 14.93
C ILE A 102 -11.01 -6.77 16.26
N ILE A 103 -10.74 -5.48 16.21
CA ILE A 103 -10.72 -4.59 17.38
C ILE A 103 -11.82 -3.56 17.21
N SER A 104 -12.65 -3.37 18.24
CA SER A 104 -13.73 -2.39 18.29
C SER A 104 -13.22 -0.95 18.52
N PRO A 105 -14.06 0.07 18.33
CA PRO A 105 -13.72 1.46 18.64
C PRO A 105 -13.25 1.66 20.08
N SER A 106 -13.81 0.92 21.03
CA SER A 106 -13.38 0.91 22.43
C SER A 106 -12.03 0.22 22.70
N GLY A 107 -11.42 -0.40 21.67
CA GLY A 107 -10.16 -1.15 21.79
C GLY A 107 -10.34 -2.60 22.22
N SER A 108 -11.57 -3.11 22.29
CA SER A 108 -11.87 -4.48 22.70
C SER A 108 -11.76 -5.44 21.52
N ILE A 109 -11.35 -6.69 21.76
CA ILE A 109 -11.37 -7.72 20.71
C ILE A 109 -12.82 -8.13 20.46
N VAL A 110 -13.22 -8.10 19.19
CA VAL A 110 -14.55 -8.53 18.73
C VAL A 110 -14.54 -10.03 18.47
N GLU A 111 -15.54 -10.72 19.00
CA GLU A 111 -15.75 -12.14 18.72
C GLU A 111 -16.30 -12.31 17.30
N ALA A 112 -15.56 -13.05 16.48
CA ALA A 112 -15.93 -13.35 15.10
C ALA A 112 -16.10 -14.86 14.91
N ILE A 113 -17.09 -15.23 14.10
CA ILE A 113 -17.29 -16.60 13.63
C ILE A 113 -16.35 -16.81 12.46
N ILE A 114 -15.41 -17.75 12.58
CA ILE A 114 -14.41 -18.03 11.53
C ILE A 114 -14.58 -19.47 11.06
N GLU A 115 -14.81 -19.64 9.75
CA GLU A 115 -14.90 -20.93 9.09
C GLU A 115 -13.76 -21.10 8.09
N SER A 116 -13.04 -22.22 8.19
CA SER A 116 -12.03 -22.60 7.21
C SER A 116 -12.68 -23.13 5.93
N THR A 117 -12.09 -22.77 4.79
CA THR A 117 -12.51 -23.19 3.44
C THR A 117 -11.31 -23.71 2.66
N GLU A 118 -11.54 -24.33 1.50
CA GLU A 118 -10.46 -24.80 0.61
C GLU A 118 -9.49 -23.68 0.17
N THR A 119 -9.92 -22.42 0.23
CA THR A 119 -9.16 -21.28 -0.30
C THR A 119 -8.79 -20.24 0.76
N GLY A 120 -8.99 -20.56 2.05
CA GLY A 120 -8.73 -19.66 3.18
C GLY A 120 -9.86 -19.68 4.20
N PHE A 121 -10.44 -18.52 4.54
CA PHE A 121 -11.40 -18.37 5.62
C PHE A 121 -12.61 -17.50 5.23
N ARG A 122 -13.76 -17.81 5.81
CA ARG A 122 -14.91 -16.91 5.89
C ARG A 122 -15.08 -16.45 7.33
N VAL A 123 -15.29 -15.15 7.49
CA VAL A 123 -15.39 -14.52 8.79
C VAL A 123 -16.67 -13.73 8.87
N TRP A 124 -17.46 -13.97 9.91
CA TRP A 124 -18.63 -13.16 10.23
C TRP A 124 -18.47 -12.47 11.56
N PHE A 125 -18.82 -11.20 11.62
CA PHE A 125 -18.91 -10.45 12.86
C PHE A 125 -20.04 -9.43 12.76
N THR A 126 -20.54 -9.01 13.92
CA THR A 126 -21.60 -8.00 13.99
C THR A 126 -21.06 -6.81 14.78
N PRO A 127 -20.83 -5.65 14.13
CA PRO A 127 -20.44 -4.43 14.82
C PRO A 127 -21.51 -4.05 15.86
N SER A 128 -21.11 -3.79 17.09
CA SER A 128 -22.00 -3.44 18.21
C SER A 128 -21.83 -2.00 18.70
N GLU A 129 -20.76 -1.33 18.28
CA GLU A 129 -20.39 0.03 18.64
C GLU A 129 -20.39 0.89 17.37
N ILE A 130 -20.70 2.17 17.51
CA ILE A 130 -20.52 3.15 16.44
C ILE A 130 -19.06 3.60 16.46
N GLY A 131 -18.42 3.67 15.29
CA GLY A 131 -17.03 4.11 15.14
C GLY A 131 -16.14 3.14 14.38
N ASP A 132 -14.83 3.34 14.47
CA ASP A 132 -13.83 2.61 13.70
C ASP A 132 -13.47 1.26 14.31
N TYR A 133 -13.69 0.20 13.54
CA TYR A 133 -13.16 -1.13 13.78
C TYR A 133 -11.87 -1.32 12.99
N THR A 134 -10.91 -2.03 13.57
CA THR A 134 -9.69 -2.45 12.87
C THR A 134 -9.69 -3.97 12.68
N ILE A 135 -9.44 -4.42 11.46
CA ILE A 135 -9.33 -5.84 11.10
C ILE A 135 -7.91 -6.10 10.65
N SER A 136 -7.17 -6.87 11.44
CA SER A 136 -5.79 -7.27 11.12
C SER A 136 -5.76 -8.72 10.67
N VAL A 137 -5.14 -8.97 9.52
CA VAL A 137 -4.84 -10.32 9.03
C VAL A 137 -3.34 -10.54 9.10
N THR A 138 -2.93 -11.63 9.76
CA THR A 138 -1.53 -12.04 9.87
C THR A 138 -1.40 -13.46 9.31
N TYR A 139 -0.42 -13.70 8.46
CA TYR A 139 -0.11 -15.01 7.90
C TYR A 139 1.32 -15.39 8.25
N ARG A 140 1.52 -16.50 8.97
CA ARG A 140 2.85 -16.94 9.43
C ARG A 140 3.64 -15.80 10.08
N ASP A 141 2.99 -15.11 11.01
CA ASP A 141 3.49 -13.94 11.76
C ASP A 141 3.79 -12.68 10.93
N LEU A 142 3.49 -12.67 9.63
CA LEU A 142 3.60 -11.49 8.77
C LEU A 142 2.23 -10.82 8.61
N SER A 143 2.15 -9.52 8.93
CA SER A 143 0.95 -8.72 8.66
C SER A 143 0.73 -8.57 7.16
N ILE A 144 -0.49 -8.85 6.72
CA ILE A 144 -0.92 -8.73 5.33
C ILE A 144 -1.32 -7.27 5.10
N GLY A 145 -0.30 -6.43 4.86
CA GLY A 145 -0.49 -4.99 4.68
C GLY A 145 -0.88 -4.27 5.98
N ALA A 146 -1.45 -3.07 5.81
CA ALA A 146 -2.02 -2.32 6.91
C ALA A 146 -3.35 -2.95 7.37
N PRO A 147 -3.72 -2.79 8.66
CA PRO A 147 -5.04 -3.21 9.14
C PRO A 147 -6.15 -2.57 8.31
N TYR A 148 -7.16 -3.36 7.96
CA TYR A 148 -8.37 -2.86 7.31
C TYR A 148 -9.21 -2.08 8.31
N LEU A 149 -9.79 -0.97 7.87
CA LEU A 149 -10.59 -0.09 8.71
C LEU A 149 -12.04 -0.12 8.25
N LEU A 150 -12.94 -0.24 9.22
CA LEU A 150 -14.37 -0.38 8.98
C LEU A 150 -15.13 0.52 9.95
N HIS A 151 -15.83 1.52 9.42
CA HIS A 151 -16.60 2.47 10.21
C HIS A 151 -18.05 2.00 10.36
N SER A 152 -18.47 1.75 11.60
CA SER A 152 -19.85 1.38 11.90
C SER A 152 -20.70 2.61 12.24
N VAL A 153 -21.90 2.70 11.65
CA VAL A 153 -22.82 3.83 11.81
C VAL A 153 -24.23 3.40 12.23
N PRO A 154 -25.07 4.32 12.77
CA PRO A 154 -26.46 4.03 13.08
C PRO A 154 -27.30 3.56 11.89
N ASP A 155 -28.30 2.73 12.17
CA ASP A 155 -29.26 2.20 11.20
C ASP A 155 -30.02 3.33 10.49
N GLY A 156 -30.06 3.30 9.15
CA GLY A 156 -30.76 4.29 8.32
C GLY A 156 -29.96 5.54 7.92
N ASN A 157 -28.66 5.63 8.24
CA ASN A 157 -27.85 6.83 8.00
C ASN A 157 -26.63 6.65 7.08
N THR A 158 -26.64 5.68 6.15
CA THR A 158 -25.49 5.40 5.26
C THR A 158 -25.10 6.59 4.37
N ALA A 159 -26.06 7.43 3.93
CA ALA A 159 -25.77 8.61 3.09
C ALA A 159 -25.17 9.80 3.87
N GLU A 160 -25.59 10.04 5.12
CA GLU A 160 -24.93 11.03 5.99
C GLU A 160 -23.59 10.51 6.53
N ALA A 161 -23.48 9.21 6.76
CA ALA A 161 -22.23 8.55 7.13
C ALA A 161 -21.18 8.60 6.00
N GLU A 162 -21.58 8.43 4.74
CA GLU A 162 -20.70 8.62 3.58
C GLU A 162 -20.09 10.03 3.57
N TYR A 163 -20.84 11.05 4.00
CA TYR A 163 -20.35 12.43 4.14
C TYR A 163 -19.44 12.67 5.36
N VAL A 164 -19.70 12.00 6.49
CA VAL A 164 -18.88 12.13 7.72
C VAL A 164 -17.57 11.34 7.61
N VAL A 165 -17.60 10.11 7.07
CA VAL A 165 -16.41 9.27 6.86
C VAL A 165 -15.46 9.88 5.82
N ALA A 166 -16.02 10.50 4.77
CA ALA A 166 -15.28 11.29 3.79
C ALA A 166 -14.44 12.43 4.43
N ARG A 167 -14.88 12.99 5.57
CA ARG A 167 -14.24 14.16 6.22
C ARG A 167 -13.57 13.87 7.57
N SER A 168 -13.87 12.75 8.24
CA SER A 168 -13.30 12.40 9.56
C SER A 168 -12.93 10.93 9.74
N GLY A 169 -13.08 10.09 8.71
CA GLY A 169 -12.65 8.70 8.74
C GLY A 169 -11.13 8.56 8.58
N PRO A 170 -10.55 7.37 8.81
CA PRO A 170 -9.14 7.10 8.58
C PRO A 170 -8.78 7.16 7.09
N PRO A 171 -7.47 7.26 6.74
CA PRO A 171 -7.08 7.52 5.36
C PRO A 171 -7.32 6.34 4.42
N ARG A 172 -8.05 6.59 3.33
CA ARG A 172 -8.43 5.65 2.28
C ARG A 172 -7.80 6.03 0.93
N ALA A 173 -6.59 5.54 0.67
CA ALA A 173 -5.83 5.83 -0.55
C ALA A 173 -6.53 5.32 -1.84
N ASP A 174 -7.37 4.30 -1.73
CA ASP A 174 -8.19 3.74 -2.81
C ASP A 174 -9.26 4.70 -3.34
N LEU A 175 -9.68 5.66 -2.52
CA LEU A 175 -10.70 6.65 -2.86
C LEU A 175 -10.11 7.97 -3.37
N VAL A 176 -8.79 8.12 -3.34
CA VAL A 176 -8.11 9.31 -3.87
C VAL A 176 -8.04 9.20 -5.39
N THR A 177 -8.48 10.24 -6.09
CA THR A 177 -8.39 10.30 -7.56
C THR A 177 -7.42 11.38 -8.01
N VAL A 178 -6.76 11.16 -9.14
CA VAL A 178 -5.86 12.15 -9.75
C VAL A 178 -6.26 12.35 -11.20
N THR A 179 -6.44 13.60 -11.59
CA THR A 179 -6.83 14.00 -12.94
C THR A 179 -6.03 15.20 -13.40
N GLY A 180 -6.07 15.50 -14.70
CA GLY A 180 -5.48 16.72 -15.25
C GLY A 180 -4.44 16.49 -16.35
N PRO A 181 -4.05 17.56 -17.05
CA PRO A 181 -3.18 17.48 -18.23
C PRO A 181 -1.77 16.97 -17.90
N GLY A 182 -1.34 17.11 -16.64
CA GLY A 182 -0.06 16.61 -16.15
C GLY A 182 0.01 15.08 -15.97
N LEU A 183 -1.04 14.31 -16.29
CA LEU A 183 -0.97 12.85 -16.35
C LEU A 183 -0.70 12.32 -17.78
N GLY A 184 -0.89 13.17 -18.79
CA GLY A 184 -0.65 12.82 -20.19
C GLY A 184 0.76 13.17 -20.67
N PRO A 185 1.01 13.15 -21.98
CA PRO A 185 2.24 13.70 -22.55
C PRO A 185 2.39 15.19 -22.23
N VAL A 186 3.58 15.61 -21.80
CA VAL A 186 3.87 16.98 -21.37
C VAL A 186 5.05 17.57 -22.14
N ILE A 187 5.16 18.89 -22.15
CA ILE A 187 6.21 19.60 -22.87
C ILE A 187 7.25 20.08 -21.86
N VAL A 188 8.54 19.82 -22.12
CA VAL A 188 9.63 20.31 -21.27
C VAL A 188 9.63 21.84 -21.16
N GLN A 189 10.04 22.34 -20.01
CA GLN A 189 10.07 23.77 -19.64
C GLN A 189 8.70 24.48 -19.65
N ARG A 190 7.59 23.74 -19.80
CA ARG A 190 6.25 24.26 -19.60
C ARG A 190 5.68 23.76 -18.28
N SER A 191 5.04 24.65 -17.55
CA SER A 191 4.28 24.26 -16.35
C SER A 191 3.06 23.46 -16.75
N THR A 192 2.82 22.37 -16.04
CA THR A 192 1.60 21.57 -16.12
C THR A 192 1.11 21.30 -14.69
N HIS A 193 -0.07 20.69 -14.56
CA HIS A 193 -0.65 20.39 -13.27
C HIS A 193 -1.48 19.11 -13.26
N VAL A 194 -1.64 18.56 -12.07
CA VAL A 194 -2.62 17.52 -11.75
C VAL A 194 -3.46 17.97 -10.56
N SER A 195 -4.74 17.63 -10.59
CA SER A 195 -5.68 17.81 -9.49
C SER A 195 -5.81 16.48 -8.76
N ILE A 196 -5.58 16.48 -7.46
CA ILE A 196 -5.76 15.34 -6.56
C ILE A 196 -7.03 15.60 -5.75
N ASP A 197 -7.97 14.69 -5.83
CA ASP A 197 -9.22 14.75 -5.08
C ASP A 197 -9.15 13.76 -3.91
N THR A 198 -9.18 14.30 -2.68
CA THR A 198 -9.21 13.52 -1.44
C THR A 198 -10.54 13.66 -0.71
N THR A 199 -11.59 14.22 -1.34
CA THR A 199 -12.83 14.58 -0.63
C THR A 199 -13.51 13.41 0.04
N SER A 200 -13.32 12.19 -0.50
CA SER A 200 -13.92 10.95 0.01
C SER A 200 -12.91 10.03 0.69
N ALA A 201 -11.65 10.48 0.84
CA ALA A 201 -10.55 9.64 1.30
C ALA A 201 -10.36 9.67 2.83
N GLY A 202 -11.15 10.45 3.58
CA GLY A 202 -10.96 10.61 5.02
C GLY A 202 -9.76 11.52 5.36
N PHE A 203 -9.28 11.45 6.60
CA PHE A 203 -8.20 12.28 7.12
C PHE A 203 -6.84 11.55 6.99
N GLY A 204 -5.91 12.14 6.25
CA GLY A 204 -4.58 11.58 6.05
C GLY A 204 -3.59 12.57 5.46
N ASP A 205 -2.30 12.30 5.68
CA ASP A 205 -1.22 13.04 5.04
C ASP A 205 -1.09 12.63 3.56
N ILE A 206 -0.82 13.61 2.70
CA ILE A 206 -0.56 13.39 1.28
C ILE A 206 0.92 13.58 0.98
N ASP A 207 1.56 12.54 0.43
CA ASP A 207 2.95 12.60 -0.02
C ASP A 207 3.03 12.59 -1.54
N LEU A 208 3.82 13.52 -2.08
CA LEU A 208 3.91 13.79 -3.51
C LEU A 208 5.37 13.77 -3.96
N PHE A 209 5.68 12.93 -4.95
CA PHE A 209 7.03 12.85 -5.53
C PHE A 209 6.97 12.82 -7.05
N VAL A 210 7.98 13.41 -7.68
CA VAL A 210 8.22 13.34 -9.12
C VAL A 210 9.62 12.82 -9.34
N ASP A 211 9.73 11.57 -9.81
CA ASP A 211 10.99 10.97 -10.21
C ASP A 211 11.16 11.10 -11.72
N GLY A 212 12.38 11.37 -12.18
CA GLY A 212 12.65 11.46 -13.61
C GLY A 212 14.12 11.76 -13.90
N PRO A 213 14.46 12.04 -15.17
CA PRO A 213 15.84 12.31 -15.60
C PRO A 213 16.50 13.47 -14.85
N THR A 214 15.70 14.41 -14.34
CA THR A 214 16.17 15.56 -13.58
C THR A 214 15.25 15.85 -12.41
N ARG A 215 15.82 16.41 -11.34
CA ARG A 215 15.04 16.88 -10.19
C ARG A 215 14.04 17.92 -10.68
N THR A 216 12.76 17.63 -10.49
CA THR A 216 11.66 18.48 -10.94
C THR A 216 11.07 19.22 -9.74
N PRO A 217 11.09 20.56 -9.72
CA PRO A 217 10.42 21.32 -8.68
C PRO A 217 8.91 21.06 -8.71
N ILE A 218 8.32 20.90 -7.52
CA ILE A 218 6.89 20.71 -7.31
C ILE A 218 6.38 21.90 -6.51
N HIS A 219 5.21 22.42 -6.89
CA HIS A 219 4.48 23.43 -6.15
C HIS A 219 3.05 22.95 -5.92
N CYS A 220 2.58 22.96 -4.68
CA CYS A 220 1.26 22.47 -4.33
C CYS A 220 0.38 23.61 -3.84
N VAL A 221 -0.89 23.58 -4.23
CA VAL A 221 -1.94 24.48 -3.78
C VAL A 221 -3.05 23.64 -3.15
N ASP A 222 -3.29 23.84 -1.86
CA ASP A 222 -4.50 23.32 -1.20
C ASP A 222 -5.67 24.23 -1.57
N ASN A 223 -6.71 23.66 -2.18
CA ASN A 223 -7.89 24.40 -2.61
C ASN A 223 -8.90 24.60 -1.45
N HIS A 224 -8.64 24.01 -0.28
CA HIS A 224 -9.48 24.08 0.92
C HIS A 224 -10.92 23.56 0.74
N ASP A 225 -11.15 22.77 -0.30
CA ASP A 225 -12.42 22.09 -0.59
C ASP A 225 -12.30 20.57 -0.55
N GLY A 226 -11.14 20.05 -0.13
CA GLY A 226 -10.80 18.63 -0.15
C GLY A 226 -10.08 18.19 -1.43
N THR A 227 -9.72 19.13 -2.31
CA THR A 227 -8.84 18.90 -3.46
C THR A 227 -7.52 19.65 -3.31
N LEU A 228 -6.46 19.12 -3.95
CA LEU A 228 -5.13 19.71 -3.99
C LEU A 228 -4.62 19.74 -5.42
N THR A 229 -4.07 20.88 -5.85
CA THR A 229 -3.47 21.02 -7.17
C THR A 229 -1.95 21.00 -7.08
N MET A 230 -1.34 20.01 -7.74
CA MET A 230 0.12 19.90 -7.86
C MET A 230 0.56 20.43 -9.22
N TYR A 231 1.46 21.41 -9.21
CA TYR A 231 2.14 21.95 -10.38
C TYR A 231 3.57 21.43 -10.45
N TYR A 232 4.03 21.09 -11.66
CA TYR A 232 5.42 20.71 -11.90
C TYR A 232 5.90 21.14 -13.29
N VAL A 233 7.22 21.28 -13.45
CA VAL A 233 7.88 21.75 -14.69
C VAL A 233 9.01 20.80 -15.09
N PRO A 234 8.79 19.84 -16.01
CA PRO A 234 9.83 18.90 -16.41
C PRO A 234 10.94 19.63 -17.19
N GLN A 235 12.19 19.47 -16.78
CA GLN A 235 13.33 20.21 -17.39
C GLN A 235 13.97 19.48 -18.57
N THR A 236 13.96 18.15 -18.55
CA THR A 236 14.64 17.32 -19.55
C THR A 236 13.66 16.33 -20.17
N PRO A 237 13.72 16.08 -21.49
CA PRO A 237 12.86 15.09 -22.13
C PRO A 237 13.10 13.68 -21.55
N GLY A 238 12.04 12.89 -21.46
CA GLY A 238 12.13 11.53 -20.95
C GLY A 238 10.88 11.09 -20.19
N VAL A 239 10.99 9.94 -19.55
CA VAL A 239 9.90 9.34 -18.76
C VAL A 239 10.02 9.81 -17.30
N TYR A 240 8.92 10.31 -16.76
CA TYR A 240 8.75 10.73 -15.38
C TYR A 240 7.74 9.82 -14.68
N PHE A 241 7.90 9.63 -13.38
CA PHE A 241 6.97 8.89 -12.53
C PHE A 241 6.46 9.80 -11.43
N LEU A 242 5.16 10.10 -11.47
CA LEU A 242 4.48 10.83 -10.42
C LEU A 242 4.01 9.82 -9.37
N ARG A 243 4.58 9.87 -8.17
CA ARG A 243 4.14 9.07 -7.03
C ARG A 243 3.22 9.92 -6.16
N VAL A 244 2.03 9.40 -5.93
CA VAL A 244 1.03 9.98 -5.04
C VAL A 244 0.72 8.95 -3.97
N MET A 245 0.87 9.34 -2.71
CA MET A 245 0.55 8.51 -1.56
C MET A 245 -0.37 9.27 -0.62
N PHE A 246 -1.27 8.55 0.03
CA PHE A 246 -2.21 9.09 0.99
C PHE A 246 -2.24 8.18 2.22
N GLY A 247 -2.03 8.76 3.40
CA GLY A 247 -1.90 7.99 4.65
C GLY A 247 -0.81 6.92 4.58
N SER A 248 0.36 7.25 4.00
CA SER A 248 1.49 6.33 3.77
C SER A 248 1.25 5.19 2.76
N ASN A 249 0.12 5.14 2.05
CA ASN A 249 -0.18 4.13 1.03
C ASN A 249 -0.23 4.73 -0.39
N HIS A 250 0.20 3.99 -1.40
CA HIS A 250 0.02 4.40 -2.79
C HIS A 250 -1.47 4.43 -3.18
N ILE A 251 -1.88 5.48 -3.88
CA ILE A 251 -3.24 5.58 -4.42
C ILE A 251 -3.38 4.70 -5.69
N ALA A 252 -4.61 4.47 -6.12
CA ALA A 252 -4.87 3.77 -7.37
C ALA A 252 -4.18 4.46 -8.57
N GLY A 253 -3.40 3.68 -9.34
CA GLY A 253 -2.68 4.17 -10.52
C GLY A 253 -1.32 4.83 -10.23
N SER A 254 -0.97 5.09 -8.96
CA SER A 254 0.39 5.52 -8.61
C SER A 254 1.38 4.33 -8.66
N PRO A 255 2.59 4.50 -9.23
CA PRO A 255 3.11 5.70 -9.89
C PRO A 255 2.51 5.92 -11.29
N PHE A 256 2.17 7.17 -11.60
CA PHE A 256 1.72 7.57 -12.94
C PHE A 256 2.92 7.84 -13.84
N GLN A 257 3.00 7.12 -14.95
CA GLN A 257 4.05 7.32 -15.96
C GLN A 257 3.67 8.47 -16.91
N VAL A 258 4.54 9.48 -16.99
CA VAL A 258 4.37 10.67 -17.83
C VAL A 258 5.53 10.78 -18.81
N ILE A 259 5.24 11.13 -20.07
CA ILE A 259 6.27 11.33 -21.10
C ILE A 259 6.46 12.83 -21.35
N ALA A 260 7.65 13.36 -21.06
CA ALA A 260 8.02 14.72 -21.36
C ALA A 260 8.76 14.81 -22.71
N VAL A 261 8.24 15.61 -23.64
CA VAL A 261 8.79 15.79 -24.99
C VAL A 261 9.34 17.21 -25.20
N PRO A 262 10.32 17.39 -26.11
CA PRO A 262 10.75 18.71 -26.55
C PRO A 262 9.61 19.51 -27.20
N ALA A 263 9.60 20.83 -27.03
CA ALA A 263 8.58 21.71 -27.61
C ALA A 263 8.48 21.61 -29.14
N MET A 264 9.58 21.29 -29.84
CA MET A 264 9.60 21.14 -31.31
C MET A 264 8.95 19.85 -31.81
N LEU A 265 8.75 18.85 -30.94
CA LEU A 265 8.04 17.60 -31.26
C LEU A 265 6.55 17.69 -30.91
N ALA A 266 6.16 18.63 -30.05
CA ALA A 266 4.78 18.79 -29.59
C ALA A 266 3.81 19.27 -30.68
N SER A 267 4.32 19.98 -31.70
CA SER A 267 3.53 20.41 -32.87
C SER A 267 3.01 19.23 -33.72
N SER A 268 3.53 18.02 -33.53
CA SER A 268 3.02 16.81 -34.18
C SER A 268 1.87 16.15 -33.41
N LEU A 269 1.72 16.41 -32.10
CA LEU A 269 0.76 15.75 -31.22
C LEU A 269 -0.55 16.54 -31.05
N THR A 270 -0.52 17.86 -31.21
CA THR A 270 -1.73 18.70 -31.17
C THR A 270 -2.59 18.56 -32.43
N ALA A 271 -2.00 18.16 -33.56
CA ALA A 271 -2.71 18.02 -34.83
C ALA A 271 -3.67 16.81 -34.86
N GLU A 272 -3.43 15.77 -34.05
CA GLU A 272 -4.32 14.60 -34.00
C GLU A 272 -5.53 14.80 -33.07
N HIS A 273 -5.45 15.70 -32.08
CA HIS A 273 -6.57 15.98 -31.17
C HIS A 273 -7.61 16.94 -31.80
N GLU A 274 -7.20 17.87 -32.67
CA GLU A 274 -8.15 18.75 -33.39
C GLU A 274 -8.98 17.99 -34.45
N ILE A 275 -8.50 16.85 -34.94
CA ILE A 275 -9.23 16.03 -35.92
C ILE A 275 -10.37 15.24 -35.25
N SER A 276 -10.28 14.90 -33.95
CA SER A 276 -11.35 14.18 -33.25
C SER A 276 -12.51 15.07 -32.79
N GLU A 277 -12.26 16.34 -32.45
CA GLU A 277 -13.35 17.23 -31.98
C GLU A 277 -14.23 17.77 -33.13
N SER A 278 -13.69 17.82 -34.36
CA SER A 278 -14.43 18.31 -35.53
C SER A 278 -15.47 17.32 -36.10
N SER A 279 -15.56 16.09 -35.56
CA SER A 279 -16.49 15.06 -36.04
C SER A 279 -17.76 14.89 -35.20
N PHE A 280 -17.99 15.73 -34.18
CA PHE A 280 -19.20 15.69 -33.33
C PHE A 280 -20.06 16.95 -33.43
N THR A 281 -20.40 17.36 -34.65
CA THR A 281 -21.55 18.25 -34.90
C THR A 281 -22.47 17.65 -35.95
N SER A 282 -23.46 16.87 -35.51
CA SER A 282 -24.86 16.95 -35.96
C SER A 282 -25.67 15.77 -35.45
N LEU A 283 -26.67 16.04 -34.60
CA LEU A 283 -28.08 15.65 -34.78
C LEU A 283 -28.85 15.84 -33.46
N SER A 284 -29.74 16.83 -33.50
CA SER A 284 -30.68 17.18 -32.45
C SER A 284 -31.96 16.33 -32.48
N SER A 285 -32.55 16.21 -31.29
CA SER A 285 -33.99 16.11 -30.96
C SER A 285 -34.70 14.76 -31.02
N GLY A 286 -35.31 14.40 -29.88
CA GLY A 286 -36.28 13.31 -29.74
C GLY A 286 -36.66 13.09 -28.27
N SER A 287 -37.74 13.74 -27.82
CA SER A 287 -38.32 13.62 -26.47
C SER A 287 -38.97 12.26 -26.21
N SER A 288 -38.87 11.71 -24.99
CA SER A 288 -39.99 11.06 -24.29
C SER A 288 -39.59 10.57 -22.88
N THR A 289 -40.32 11.04 -21.87
CA THR A 289 -40.36 10.48 -20.50
C THR A 289 -40.92 9.05 -20.48
N PRO A 290 -40.60 8.22 -19.45
CA PRO A 290 -41.70 7.76 -18.60
C PRO A 290 -41.40 7.56 -17.11
N LYS A 291 -42.41 7.96 -16.32
CA LYS A 291 -43.01 7.39 -15.10
C LYS A 291 -42.19 6.45 -14.19
N THR A 292 -42.06 6.94 -12.96
CA THR A 292 -41.84 6.24 -11.68
C THR A 292 -42.89 5.18 -11.35
N THR A 293 -42.46 4.07 -10.73
CA THR A 293 -43.29 3.17 -9.90
C THR A 293 -42.46 2.77 -8.65
N PRO A 294 -43.03 2.70 -7.43
CA PRO A 294 -42.27 2.37 -6.21
C PRO A 294 -42.24 0.86 -5.93
N CYS A 295 -41.17 0.41 -5.26
CA CYS A 295 -41.02 -0.97 -4.76
C CYS A 295 -41.76 -1.15 -3.42
N ALA A 296 -42.34 -2.35 -3.24
CA ALA A 296 -42.89 -2.86 -1.99
C ALA A 296 -41.87 -3.77 -1.29
#